data_AF-A0A166NJ09-F1
#
_entry.id   AF-A0A166NJ09-F1
#
_cell.length_a   1.000
_cell.length_b   1.000
_cell.length_c   1.000
_cell.angle_alpha   90.00
_cell.angle_beta   90.00
_cell.angle_gamma   90.00
#
_symmetry.space_group_name_H-M   'P 1'
#
loop_
_entity.id
_entity.type
_entity.pdbx_description
1 polymer ?
#
loop_
_entity_poly.entity_id
_entity_poly.type
_entity_poly.pdbx_seq_one_letter_code
_entity_poly.pdbx_strand_id
1 'polypeptide(L)'
;MPQCLHQGQDIHDAVTALSVELQLPDASQRQPLCEIIRDIETYGPQLRAYFAKHAEDDHALAALALVLSRLCVDPRLRSVIIQTYMPKDFFPVILREHRCPMAVVAGLQFASTILSGSSNRRYCFYVMGSLSSILDALMHFSDGTNLVSELSLDILDRMTRYILTLPGSRRLRVALDLVERVRHLDGDALNAVLPVVFGVMSEPLRASASEDEIETLQSFCTGVFRASWPRARLLALRCIQDLVRNVEPRKEFHPGKFLQGRSTWRSSRMWSILEKHGLQSCATLRLADQMEAFLDAAKGFTLTKDTRALALRMFSLIVQDPRSVWFDEYFTRKTGIGRRTPRQFGVRCDDWKDILLHCAAEVEFLSRAELLAIVPQHLLGACTGVDVSNILKLHHCILTHNSGEILELCRSLPEEKLASRHSFYAYALHTLPIAHRWEALLQELEAKSSVHSTLFTAALARRINRLYLSITPTLDAGQQDDDWQSISQRVYTVMGLCKKYMDLTPPDAPDRACVEEIRHTLYLLVRHPDDLSILHEVTPLLEEWLPINATTKTCGAAHS
;
A
#
# COMPACT_ATOMS: atom_id res chain seq x y z
N MET A 1 27.64 4.66 -11.02
CA MET A 1 28.01 5.86 -11.80
C MET A 1 29.07 6.64 -11.04
N PRO A 2 30.03 7.33 -11.69
CA PRO A 2 30.90 8.27 -10.98
C PRO A 2 30.04 9.37 -10.35
N GLN A 3 30.26 9.64 -9.06
CA GLN A 3 29.58 10.75 -8.37
C GLN A 3 29.99 12.06 -9.04
N CYS A 4 29.05 12.68 -9.72
CA CYS A 4 29.23 14.03 -10.23
C CYS A 4 29.26 14.98 -9.02
N LEU A 5 30.41 15.58 -8.73
CA LEU A 5 30.64 16.52 -7.62
C LEU A 5 30.19 17.96 -7.95
N HIS A 6 29.46 18.15 -9.05
CA HIS A 6 29.05 19.46 -9.55
C HIS A 6 27.88 20.05 -8.75
N GLN A 7 28.02 21.31 -8.34
CA GLN A 7 27.07 22.02 -7.49
C GLN A 7 25.98 22.69 -8.35
N GLY A 8 24.87 23.13 -7.73
CA GLY A 8 23.80 23.87 -8.45
C GLY A 8 24.29 25.12 -9.19
N GLN A 9 25.45 25.67 -8.79
CA GLN A 9 26.15 26.76 -9.47
C GLN A 9 26.57 26.38 -10.90
N ASP A 10 27.05 25.16 -11.13
CA ASP A 10 27.53 24.70 -12.44
C ASP A 10 26.41 24.66 -13.49
N ILE A 11 25.17 24.37 -13.05
CA ILE A 11 23.98 24.40 -13.92
C ILE A 11 23.50 25.82 -14.16
N HIS A 12 23.55 26.68 -13.14
CA HIS A 12 23.22 28.09 -13.31
C HIS A 12 24.15 28.75 -14.33
N ASP A 13 25.44 28.44 -14.25
CA ASP A 13 26.45 28.92 -15.18
C ASP A 13 26.24 28.32 -16.58
N ALA A 14 25.88 27.03 -16.69
CA ALA A 14 25.55 26.40 -17.98
C ALA A 14 24.28 26.97 -18.63
N VAL A 15 23.23 27.25 -17.85
CA VAL A 15 22.02 27.93 -18.33
C VAL A 15 22.35 29.35 -18.79
N THR A 16 23.17 30.08 -18.03
CA THR A 16 23.62 31.42 -18.39
C THR A 16 24.46 31.40 -19.67
N ALA A 17 25.40 30.46 -19.78
CA ALA A 17 26.23 30.28 -20.96
C ALA A 17 25.40 29.96 -22.20
N LEU A 18 24.43 29.05 -22.09
CA LEU A 18 23.49 28.74 -23.16
C LEU A 18 22.66 29.97 -23.55
N SER A 19 22.12 30.71 -22.58
CA SER A 19 21.35 31.93 -22.84
C SER A 19 22.19 33.01 -23.54
N VAL A 20 23.47 33.15 -23.19
CA VAL A 20 24.39 34.08 -23.84
C VAL A 20 24.75 33.61 -25.26
N GLU A 21 25.08 32.33 -25.44
CA GLU A 21 25.44 31.76 -26.74
C GLU A 21 24.31 31.85 -27.76
N LEU A 22 23.08 31.57 -27.30
CA LEU A 22 21.88 31.60 -28.13
C LEU A 22 21.18 32.97 -28.14
N GLN A 23 21.72 33.96 -27.43
CA GLN A 23 21.12 35.28 -27.24
C GLN A 23 19.64 35.19 -26.80
N LEU A 24 19.32 34.20 -25.97
CA LEU A 24 17.96 33.97 -25.52
C LEU A 24 17.57 35.04 -24.49
N PRO A 25 16.41 35.70 -24.67
CA PRO A 25 15.84 36.57 -23.64
C PRO A 25 15.63 35.81 -22.31
N ASP A 26 15.74 36.49 -21.18
CA ASP A 26 15.57 35.86 -19.86
C ASP A 26 14.11 35.42 -19.64
N ALA A 27 13.85 34.15 -19.91
CA ALA A 27 12.54 33.53 -19.78
C ALA A 27 12.01 33.45 -18.34
N SER A 28 12.76 33.92 -17.33
CA SER A 28 12.23 34.11 -15.97
C SER A 28 11.25 35.30 -15.88
N GLN A 29 11.27 36.21 -16.87
CA GLN A 29 10.43 37.39 -16.91
C GLN A 29 9.37 37.30 -18.02
N ARG A 30 8.17 37.84 -17.74
CA ARG A 30 6.99 37.73 -18.63
C ARG A 30 7.20 38.34 -20.01
N GLN A 31 7.85 39.50 -20.10
CA GLN A 31 8.02 40.24 -21.36
C GLN A 31 9.03 39.56 -22.30
N PRO A 32 10.24 39.18 -21.84
CA PRO A 32 11.16 38.32 -22.60
C PRO A 32 10.56 36.99 -23.06
N LEU A 33 9.73 36.33 -22.23
CA LEU A 33 9.01 35.12 -22.65
C LEU A 33 8.06 35.41 -23.82
N CYS A 34 7.35 36.54 -23.80
CA CYS A 34 6.51 36.97 -24.92
C CYS A 34 7.31 37.27 -26.20
N GLU A 35 8.56 37.73 -26.09
CA GLU A 35 9.47 37.92 -27.23
C GLU A 35 9.87 36.58 -27.85
N ILE A 36 10.25 35.61 -27.03
CA ILE A 36 10.54 34.24 -27.49
C ILE A 36 9.31 33.60 -28.15
N ILE A 37 8.10 33.86 -27.63
CA ILE A 37 6.84 33.39 -28.24
C ILE A 37 6.65 33.96 -29.64
N ARG A 38 6.94 35.25 -29.84
CA ARG A 38 6.76 35.93 -31.13
C ARG A 38 7.79 35.48 -32.16
N ASP A 39 9.03 35.24 -31.73
CA ASP A 39 10.16 34.96 -32.61
C ASP A 39 10.66 33.51 -32.50
N ILE A 40 9.75 32.56 -32.20
CA ILE A 40 10.10 31.14 -32.03
C ILE A 40 10.72 30.53 -33.30
N GLU A 41 10.41 31.08 -34.47
CA GLU A 41 11.02 30.68 -35.75
C GLU A 41 12.52 31.00 -35.81
N THR A 42 12.97 32.00 -35.06
CA THR A 42 14.38 32.38 -34.92
C THR A 42 15.09 31.49 -33.89
N TYR A 43 14.50 31.33 -32.70
CA TYR A 43 15.14 30.63 -31.58
C TYR A 43 15.00 29.09 -31.67
N GLY A 44 13.93 28.57 -32.26
CA GLY A 44 13.65 27.14 -32.40
C GLY A 44 14.75 26.37 -33.14
N PRO A 45 15.21 26.81 -34.33
CA PRO A 45 16.33 26.18 -35.03
C PRO A 45 17.63 26.21 -34.24
N GLN A 46 17.88 27.28 -33.47
CA GLN A 46 19.08 27.43 -32.66
C GLN A 46 19.09 26.44 -31.49
N LEU A 47 17.98 26.28 -30.78
CA LEU A 47 17.82 25.28 -29.71
C LEU A 47 18.05 23.85 -30.25
N ARG A 48 17.55 23.55 -31.46
CA ARG A 48 17.78 22.27 -32.13
C ARG A 48 19.25 22.06 -32.51
N ALA A 49 19.90 23.10 -33.04
CA ALA A 49 21.31 23.05 -33.39
C ALA A 49 22.19 22.88 -32.14
N TYR A 50 21.83 23.52 -31.04
CA TYR A 50 22.52 23.39 -29.75
C TYR A 50 22.48 21.95 -29.25
N PHE A 51 21.31 21.29 -29.29
CA PHE A 51 21.23 19.85 -28.98
C PHE A 51 22.17 19.02 -29.85
N ALA A 52 22.17 19.23 -31.16
CA ALA A 52 23.00 18.46 -32.09
C ALA A 52 24.51 18.66 -31.83
N LYS A 53 24.91 19.85 -31.40
CA LYS A 53 26.30 20.21 -31.10
C LYS A 53 26.76 19.68 -29.73
N HIS A 54 25.89 19.69 -28.74
CA HIS A 54 26.21 19.39 -27.34
C HIS A 54 25.59 18.07 -26.84
N ALA A 55 25.27 17.14 -27.75
CA ALA A 55 24.61 15.87 -27.41
C ALA A 55 25.40 14.98 -26.44
N GLU A 56 26.69 15.22 -26.23
CA GLU A 56 27.52 14.46 -25.27
C GLU A 56 27.92 15.27 -24.02
N ASP A 57 27.52 16.55 -23.93
CA ASP A 57 27.82 17.42 -22.79
C ASP A 57 26.63 17.44 -21.82
N ASP A 58 26.82 16.81 -20.65
CA ASP A 58 25.77 16.62 -19.65
C ASP A 58 25.21 17.95 -19.11
N HIS A 59 26.06 18.96 -18.89
CA HIS A 59 25.62 20.24 -18.34
C HIS A 59 24.91 21.10 -19.39
N ALA A 60 25.41 21.09 -20.62
CA ALA A 60 24.77 21.75 -21.74
C ALA A 60 23.39 21.13 -22.04
N LEU A 61 23.26 19.80 -21.98
CA LEU A 61 21.97 19.11 -22.11
C LEU A 61 21.02 19.39 -20.95
N ALA A 62 21.52 19.41 -19.71
CA ALA A 62 20.72 19.77 -18.54
C ALA A 62 20.18 21.20 -18.65
N ALA A 63 21.04 22.15 -19.02
CA ALA A 63 20.66 23.54 -19.26
C ALA A 63 19.60 23.67 -20.35
N LEU A 64 19.80 22.98 -21.48
CA LEU A 64 18.84 22.95 -22.57
C LEU A 64 17.48 22.39 -22.12
N ALA A 65 17.47 21.28 -21.39
CA ALA A 65 16.23 20.69 -20.87
C ALA A 65 15.49 21.61 -19.89
N LEU A 66 16.19 22.35 -19.04
CA LEU A 66 15.59 23.32 -18.11
C LEU A 66 15.00 24.53 -18.85
N VAL A 67 15.72 25.07 -19.85
CA VAL A 67 15.20 26.15 -20.70
C VAL A 67 13.95 25.69 -21.46
N LEU A 68 14.01 24.51 -22.09
CA LEU A 68 12.85 23.93 -22.78
C LEU A 68 11.69 23.66 -21.83
N SER A 69 11.95 23.22 -20.60
CA SER A 69 10.91 23.05 -19.57
C SER A 69 10.18 24.36 -19.30
N ARG A 70 10.90 25.47 -19.13
CA ARG A 70 10.30 26.79 -18.90
C ARG A 70 9.46 27.26 -20.09
N LEU A 71 9.97 27.10 -21.31
CA LEU A 71 9.24 27.49 -22.53
C LEU A 71 7.98 26.64 -22.75
N CYS A 72 8.05 25.35 -22.42
CA CYS A 72 6.96 24.40 -22.60
C CYS A 72 5.90 24.43 -21.48
N VAL A 73 6.00 25.35 -20.51
CA VAL A 73 4.88 25.68 -19.61
C VAL A 73 3.72 26.30 -20.42
N ASP A 74 4.02 27.11 -21.43
CA ASP A 74 3.00 27.63 -22.34
C ASP A 74 2.55 26.55 -23.34
N PRO A 75 1.25 26.23 -23.43
CA PRO A 75 0.76 25.16 -24.31
C PRO A 75 1.01 25.39 -25.81
N ARG A 76 1.05 26.65 -26.28
CA ARG A 76 1.27 26.97 -27.70
C ARG A 76 2.74 26.77 -28.06
N LEU A 77 3.65 27.31 -27.24
CA LEU A 77 5.08 27.07 -27.40
C LEU A 77 5.42 25.60 -27.31
N ARG A 78 4.88 24.91 -26.30
CA ARG A 78 5.04 23.46 -26.16
C ARG A 78 4.67 22.73 -27.44
N SER A 79 3.54 23.05 -28.06
CA SER A 79 3.15 22.42 -29.31
C SER A 79 4.14 22.67 -30.44
N VAL A 80 4.60 23.92 -30.62
CA VAL A 80 5.54 24.30 -31.69
C VAL A 80 6.91 23.66 -31.48
N ILE A 81 7.46 23.74 -30.27
CA ILE A 81 8.77 23.18 -29.92
C ILE A 81 8.77 21.67 -30.15
N ILE A 82 7.78 20.94 -29.61
CA ILE A 82 7.75 19.47 -29.70
C ILE A 82 7.50 18.97 -31.13
N GLN A 83 6.73 19.70 -31.94
CA GLN A 83 6.39 19.26 -33.30
C GLN A 83 7.44 19.64 -34.34
N THR A 84 8.11 20.78 -34.16
CA THR A 84 8.95 21.38 -35.21
C THR A 84 10.44 21.33 -34.87
N TYR A 85 10.80 21.54 -33.60
CA TYR A 85 12.18 21.82 -33.22
C TYR A 85 12.82 20.73 -32.36
N MET A 86 12.02 19.91 -31.67
CA MET A 86 12.53 18.86 -30.79
C MET A 86 12.93 17.60 -31.58
N PRO A 87 14.20 17.16 -31.45
CA PRO A 87 14.65 15.89 -32.02
C PRO A 87 13.95 14.69 -31.35
N LYS A 88 13.65 13.65 -32.14
CA LYS A 88 12.97 12.43 -31.65
C LYS A 88 13.79 11.66 -30.61
N ASP A 89 15.10 11.81 -30.66
CA ASP A 89 16.10 11.15 -29.83
C ASP A 89 16.53 11.98 -28.61
N PHE A 90 15.93 13.15 -28.37
CA PHE A 90 16.26 13.99 -27.22
C PHE A 90 16.17 13.24 -25.88
N PHE A 91 15.01 12.66 -25.56
CA PHE A 91 14.84 11.95 -24.29
C PHE A 91 15.73 10.70 -24.18
N PRO A 92 15.88 9.86 -25.23
CA PRO A 92 16.84 8.76 -25.21
C PRO A 92 18.30 9.19 -24.98
N VAL A 93 18.69 10.39 -25.42
CA VAL A 93 20.06 10.92 -25.25
C VAL A 93 20.28 11.45 -23.83
N ILE A 94 19.35 12.24 -23.29
CA ILE A 94 19.52 12.88 -21.96
C ILE A 94 19.26 11.92 -20.79
N LEU A 95 18.47 10.87 -20.98
CA LEU A 95 18.14 9.88 -19.95
C LEU A 95 19.01 8.61 -20.01
N ARG A 96 20.08 8.59 -20.82
CA ARG A 96 20.94 7.41 -20.97
C ARG A 96 21.64 7.05 -19.65
N GLU A 97 21.84 5.76 -19.40
CA GLU A 97 22.36 5.18 -18.13
C GLU A 97 23.70 5.75 -17.64
N HIS A 98 24.52 6.38 -18.50
CA HIS A 98 25.84 6.93 -18.14
C HIS A 98 25.85 8.45 -17.92
N ARG A 99 24.68 9.11 -17.97
CA ARG A 99 24.56 10.57 -17.82
C ARG A 99 24.68 11.04 -16.38
N CYS A 100 25.22 12.23 -16.18
CA CYS A 100 25.18 12.91 -14.89
C CYS A 100 23.76 12.91 -14.28
N PRO A 101 23.60 12.67 -12.96
CA PRO A 101 22.30 12.74 -12.29
C PRO A 101 21.53 14.03 -12.55
N MET A 102 22.21 15.16 -12.69
CA MET A 102 21.58 16.45 -12.98
C MET A 102 20.97 16.53 -14.38
N ALA A 103 21.63 15.93 -15.38
CA ALA A 103 21.07 15.82 -16.73
C ALA A 103 19.82 14.91 -16.73
N VAL A 104 19.88 13.80 -15.99
CA VAL A 104 18.74 12.89 -15.81
C VAL A 104 17.56 13.63 -15.15
N VAL A 105 17.79 14.33 -14.03
CA VAL A 105 16.76 15.12 -13.34
C VAL A 105 16.17 16.18 -14.26
N ALA A 106 16.99 16.94 -14.98
CA ALA A 106 16.51 17.97 -15.91
C ALA A 106 15.68 17.37 -17.07
N GLY A 107 16.10 16.21 -17.59
CA GLY A 107 15.37 15.47 -18.61
C GLY A 107 14.02 14.95 -18.11
N LEU A 108 13.96 14.40 -16.90
CA LEU A 108 12.72 13.94 -16.28
C LEU A 108 11.78 15.12 -15.96
N GLN A 109 12.32 16.24 -15.48
CA GLN A 109 11.54 17.47 -15.25
C GLN A 109 10.91 17.96 -16.56
N PHE A 110 11.68 17.92 -17.66
CA PHE A 110 11.16 18.31 -18.96
C PHE A 110 10.06 17.36 -19.45
N ALA A 111 10.28 16.05 -19.32
CA ALA A 111 9.29 15.03 -19.65
C ALA A 111 7.98 15.23 -18.85
N SER A 112 8.06 15.43 -17.53
CA SER A 112 6.90 15.73 -16.69
C SER A 112 6.19 17.00 -17.15
N THR A 113 6.94 18.08 -17.46
CA THR A 113 6.37 19.36 -17.92
C THR A 113 5.59 19.23 -19.22
N ILE A 114 6.11 18.49 -20.20
CA ILE A 114 5.40 18.33 -21.49
C ILE A 114 4.17 17.42 -21.36
N LEU A 115 4.17 16.50 -20.39
CA LEU A 115 3.02 15.65 -20.07
C LEU A 115 2.00 16.36 -19.15
N SER A 116 2.39 17.48 -18.52
CA SER A 116 1.52 18.23 -17.62
C SER A 116 0.32 18.86 -18.34
N GLY A 117 -0.89 18.64 -17.82
CA GLY A 117 -2.11 19.25 -18.33
C GLY A 117 -2.49 18.87 -19.78
N SER A 118 -1.91 17.82 -20.34
CA SER A 118 -2.19 17.40 -21.72
C SER A 118 -2.46 15.89 -21.82
N SER A 119 -3.57 15.52 -22.44
CA SER A 119 -3.85 14.16 -22.91
C SER A 119 -3.30 13.92 -24.32
N ASN A 120 -2.37 14.76 -24.79
CA ASN A 120 -1.90 14.75 -26.16
C ASN A 120 -1.02 13.51 -26.43
N ARG A 121 -1.59 12.56 -27.19
CA ARG A 121 -0.94 11.31 -27.61
C ARG A 121 0.45 11.50 -28.24
N ARG A 122 0.70 12.65 -28.90
CA ARG A 122 2.01 12.92 -29.50
C ARG A 122 3.10 13.11 -28.44
N TYR A 123 2.81 13.80 -27.34
CA TYR A 123 3.82 14.04 -26.29
C TYR A 123 4.16 12.73 -25.57
N CYS A 124 3.14 11.93 -25.25
CA CYS A 124 3.35 10.59 -24.70
C CYS A 124 4.20 9.72 -25.64
N PHE A 125 3.95 9.76 -26.96
CA PHE A 125 4.77 9.05 -27.94
C PHE A 125 6.26 9.44 -27.89
N TYR A 126 6.57 10.72 -27.75
CA TYR A 126 7.96 11.19 -27.63
C TYR A 126 8.64 10.68 -26.37
N VAL A 127 7.95 10.66 -25.23
CA VAL A 127 8.52 10.18 -23.96
C VAL A 127 8.61 8.65 -23.91
N MET A 128 7.70 7.93 -24.58
CA MET A 128 7.69 6.45 -24.62
C MET A 128 8.99 5.85 -25.16
N GLY A 129 9.70 6.54 -26.05
CA GLY A 129 11.00 6.08 -26.55
C GLY A 129 12.09 5.95 -25.48
N SER A 130 11.85 6.53 -24.29
CA SER A 130 12.77 6.54 -23.16
C SER A 130 12.22 5.79 -21.95
N LEU A 131 11.13 5.03 -22.11
CA LEU A 131 10.49 4.33 -21.00
C LEU A 131 11.48 3.43 -20.25
N SER A 132 12.29 2.64 -20.97
CA SER A 132 13.31 1.79 -20.34
C SER A 132 14.32 2.62 -19.55
N SER A 133 14.80 3.73 -20.08
CA SER A 133 15.71 4.65 -19.38
C SER A 133 15.09 5.31 -18.15
N ILE A 134 13.81 5.67 -18.20
CA ILE A 134 13.05 6.20 -17.05
C ILE A 134 12.94 5.15 -15.95
N LEU A 135 12.68 3.90 -16.33
CA LEU A 135 12.61 2.77 -15.40
C LEU A 135 14.00 2.43 -14.83
N ASP A 136 15.05 2.44 -15.64
CA ASP A 136 16.42 2.18 -15.19
C ASP A 136 16.90 3.29 -14.23
N ALA A 137 16.53 4.55 -14.49
CA ALA A 137 16.75 5.65 -13.55
C ALA A 137 15.97 5.43 -12.23
N LEU A 138 14.71 5.00 -12.30
CA LEU A 138 13.94 4.67 -11.10
C LEU A 138 14.61 3.55 -10.27
N MET A 139 15.16 2.54 -10.93
CA MET A 139 15.90 1.44 -10.29
C MET A 139 17.18 1.93 -9.59
N HIS A 140 17.97 2.75 -10.28
CA HIS A 140 19.27 3.22 -9.79
C HIS A 140 19.16 4.17 -8.58
N PHE A 141 18.04 4.90 -8.50
CA PHE A 141 17.77 5.87 -7.45
C PHE A 141 16.65 5.39 -6.51
N SER A 142 16.48 4.08 -6.34
CA SER A 142 15.39 3.51 -5.54
C SER A 142 15.58 3.61 -4.02
N ASP A 143 16.79 3.87 -3.51
CA ASP A 143 17.11 3.89 -2.06
C ASP A 143 16.51 5.08 -1.26
N GLY A 144 15.44 5.73 -1.75
CA GLY A 144 14.69 6.76 -1.03
C GLY A 144 13.78 7.63 -1.92
N THR A 145 12.93 8.44 -1.28
CA THR A 145 12.20 9.53 -1.94
C THR A 145 13.19 10.60 -2.39
N ASN A 146 13.59 10.53 -3.65
CA ASN A 146 14.41 11.54 -4.30
C ASN A 146 13.67 12.06 -5.53
N LEU A 147 14.10 13.22 -6.01
CA LEU A 147 13.43 13.90 -7.12
C LEU A 147 13.38 13.04 -8.39
N VAL A 148 14.36 12.15 -8.60
CA VAL A 148 14.38 11.22 -9.75
C VAL A 148 13.24 10.21 -9.64
N SER A 149 13.09 9.54 -8.50
CA SER A 149 12.02 8.58 -8.28
C SER A 149 10.66 9.26 -8.37
N GLU A 150 10.51 10.45 -7.79
CA GLU A 150 9.27 11.22 -7.88
C GLU A 150 8.90 11.58 -9.33
N LEU A 151 9.83 12.13 -10.10
CA LEU A 151 9.57 12.53 -11.48
C LEU A 151 9.31 11.31 -12.38
N SER A 152 10.08 10.23 -12.24
CA SER A 152 9.85 8.99 -12.99
C SER A 152 8.45 8.42 -12.74
N LEU A 153 8.00 8.42 -11.48
CA LEU A 153 6.65 7.97 -11.12
C LEU A 153 5.54 8.87 -11.68
N ASP A 154 5.72 10.19 -11.65
CA ASP A 154 4.76 11.15 -12.24
C ASP A 154 4.64 10.94 -13.77
N ILE A 155 5.78 10.73 -14.45
CA ILE A 155 5.81 10.42 -15.88
C ILE A 155 5.07 9.11 -16.16
N LEU A 156 5.37 8.05 -15.42
CA LEU A 156 4.72 6.75 -15.58
C LEU A 156 3.20 6.82 -15.40
N ASP A 157 2.74 7.50 -14.35
CA ASP A 157 1.31 7.71 -14.11
C ASP A 157 0.62 8.43 -15.29
N ARG A 158 1.17 9.57 -15.72
CA ARG A 158 0.64 10.33 -16.88
C ARG A 158 0.65 9.53 -18.16
N MET A 159 1.67 8.69 -18.35
CA MET A 159 1.81 7.85 -19.53
C MET A 159 0.90 6.62 -19.51
N THR A 160 0.43 6.18 -18.34
CA THR A 160 -0.43 4.99 -18.18
C THR A 160 -1.60 5.06 -19.14
N ARG A 161 -2.36 6.16 -19.15
CA ARG A 161 -3.52 6.35 -20.05
C ARG A 161 -3.14 6.21 -21.54
N TYR A 162 -1.96 6.68 -21.95
CA TYR A 162 -1.49 6.50 -23.31
C TYR A 162 -1.09 5.06 -23.61
N ILE A 163 -0.38 4.41 -22.70
CA ILE A 163 0.04 3.01 -22.79
C ILE A 163 -1.18 2.10 -22.97
N LEU A 164 -2.29 2.41 -22.29
CA LEU A 164 -3.58 1.71 -22.45
C LEU A 164 -4.21 1.86 -23.83
N THR A 165 -3.79 2.83 -24.64
CA THR A 165 -4.25 2.96 -26.03
C THR A 165 -3.38 2.21 -27.03
N LEU A 166 -2.23 1.64 -26.60
CA LEU A 166 -1.33 0.90 -27.48
C LEU A 166 -1.95 -0.43 -27.95
N PRO A 167 -1.52 -0.95 -29.11
CA PRO A 167 -1.88 -2.29 -29.57
C PRO A 167 -1.49 -3.36 -28.53
N GLY A 168 -2.27 -4.45 -28.44
CA GLY A 168 -2.10 -5.51 -27.42
C GLY A 168 -0.66 -6.03 -27.28
N SER A 169 0.03 -6.31 -28.39
CA SER A 169 1.41 -6.80 -28.37
C SER A 169 2.46 -5.77 -27.92
N ARG A 170 2.19 -4.47 -28.07
CA ARG A 170 3.05 -3.41 -27.51
C ARG A 170 2.76 -3.19 -26.04
N ARG A 171 1.48 -3.21 -25.66
CA ARG A 171 1.04 -3.10 -24.27
C ARG A 171 1.57 -4.25 -23.42
N LEU A 172 1.51 -5.48 -23.94
CA LEU A 172 2.06 -6.67 -23.28
C LEU A 172 3.57 -6.54 -23.04
N ARG A 173 4.34 -6.10 -24.05
CA ARG A 173 5.78 -5.87 -23.88
C ARG A 173 6.07 -4.84 -22.81
N VAL A 174 5.33 -3.73 -22.80
CA VAL A 174 5.45 -2.71 -21.73
C VAL A 174 5.11 -3.32 -20.36
N ALA A 175 4.06 -4.13 -20.26
CA ALA A 175 3.68 -4.80 -19.01
C ALA A 175 4.80 -5.72 -18.49
N LEU A 176 5.37 -6.56 -19.36
CA LEU A 176 6.45 -7.47 -19.00
C LEU A 176 7.72 -6.71 -18.59
N ASP A 177 8.07 -5.66 -19.33
CA ASP A 177 9.22 -4.78 -19.06
C ASP A 177 9.09 -4.07 -17.70
N LEU A 178 7.87 -3.63 -17.36
CA LEU A 178 7.53 -3.07 -16.06
C LEU A 178 7.62 -4.12 -14.95
N VAL A 179 6.98 -5.29 -15.12
CA VAL A 179 7.01 -6.38 -14.12
C VAL A 179 8.45 -6.82 -13.81
N GLU A 180 9.29 -6.93 -14.83
CA GLU A 180 10.67 -7.37 -14.69
C GLU A 180 11.54 -6.40 -13.87
N ARG A 181 11.27 -5.10 -13.98
CA ARG A 181 12.01 -4.07 -13.22
C ARG A 181 11.41 -3.84 -11.85
N VAL A 182 10.08 -3.86 -11.75
CA VAL A 182 9.35 -3.61 -10.50
C VAL A 182 9.62 -4.66 -9.42
N ARG A 183 9.90 -5.92 -9.80
CA ARG A 183 10.25 -6.97 -8.82
C ARG A 183 11.50 -6.68 -7.99
N HIS A 184 12.35 -5.75 -8.46
CA HIS A 184 13.62 -5.38 -7.82
C HIS A 184 13.54 -4.05 -7.06
N LEU A 185 12.41 -3.34 -7.12
CA LEU A 185 12.22 -2.07 -6.42
C LEU A 185 12.04 -2.31 -4.92
N ASP A 186 12.47 -1.31 -4.14
CA ASP A 186 12.16 -1.26 -2.71
C ASP A 186 10.63 -1.13 -2.49
N GLY A 187 10.19 -1.37 -1.25
CA GLY A 187 8.75 -1.35 -0.93
C GLY A 187 8.08 -0.02 -1.29
N ASP A 188 8.79 1.11 -1.14
CA ASP A 188 8.22 2.43 -1.34
C ASP A 188 8.03 2.76 -2.82
N ALA A 189 9.02 2.47 -3.67
CA ALA A 189 8.91 2.63 -5.11
C ALA A 189 7.95 1.58 -5.71
N LEU A 190 7.99 0.34 -5.22
CA LEU A 190 7.02 -0.70 -5.59
C LEU A 190 5.58 -0.20 -5.38
N ASN A 191 5.31 0.47 -4.26
CA ASN A 191 3.99 1.01 -3.94
C ASN A 191 3.49 2.03 -4.96
N ALA A 192 4.36 2.88 -5.46
CA ALA A 192 4.00 3.87 -6.45
C ALA A 192 3.89 3.29 -7.87
N VAL A 193 4.66 2.25 -8.20
CA VAL A 193 4.64 1.66 -9.56
C VAL A 193 3.53 0.62 -9.74
N LEU A 194 3.18 -0.17 -8.72
CA LEU A 194 2.19 -1.24 -8.86
C LEU A 194 0.84 -0.79 -9.47
N PRO A 195 0.24 0.35 -9.08
CA PRO A 195 -0.99 0.84 -9.72
C PRO A 195 -0.83 1.06 -11.22
N VAL A 196 0.33 1.56 -11.67
CA VAL A 196 0.66 1.74 -13.09
C VAL A 196 0.77 0.38 -13.77
N VAL A 197 1.52 -0.58 -13.18
CA VAL A 197 1.64 -1.94 -13.75
C VAL A 197 0.27 -2.59 -13.90
N PHE A 198 -0.57 -2.52 -12.87
CA PHE A 198 -1.91 -3.09 -12.91
C PHE A 198 -2.83 -2.40 -13.88
N GLY A 199 -2.75 -1.08 -14.02
CA GLY A 199 -3.46 -0.35 -15.07
C GLY A 199 -3.12 -0.93 -16.44
N VAL A 200 -1.82 -1.11 -16.74
CA VAL A 200 -1.36 -1.69 -18.01
C VAL A 200 -1.83 -3.15 -18.20
N MET A 201 -1.94 -3.92 -17.11
CA MET A 201 -2.31 -5.34 -17.13
C MET A 201 -3.82 -5.65 -17.04
N SER A 202 -4.68 -4.69 -16.69
CA SER A 202 -6.12 -4.92 -16.43
C SER A 202 -6.98 -5.05 -17.69
N GLU A 203 -6.39 -5.11 -18.87
CA GLU A 203 -7.07 -5.28 -20.15
C GLU A 203 -6.68 -6.64 -20.77
N PRO A 204 -7.49 -7.26 -21.64
CA PRO A 204 -7.21 -8.60 -22.17
C PRO A 204 -5.96 -8.62 -23.06
N LEU A 205 -4.79 -8.82 -22.45
CA LEU A 205 -3.48 -9.01 -23.10
C LEU A 205 -3.33 -10.38 -23.79
N ARG A 206 -4.26 -11.30 -23.51
CA ARG A 206 -4.16 -12.73 -23.87
C ARG A 206 -4.16 -13.02 -25.37
N ALA A 207 -4.78 -12.17 -26.19
CA ALA A 207 -4.84 -12.41 -27.63
C ALA A 207 -3.45 -12.34 -28.30
N SER A 208 -2.45 -11.80 -27.60
CA SER A 208 -1.10 -11.55 -28.10
C SER A 208 0.03 -12.15 -27.26
N ALA A 209 -0.28 -12.90 -26.20
CA ALA A 209 0.70 -13.40 -25.23
C ALA A 209 0.99 -14.89 -25.40
N SER A 210 2.25 -15.29 -25.21
CA SER A 210 2.65 -16.70 -25.09
C SER A 210 2.25 -17.29 -23.73
N GLU A 211 2.31 -18.62 -23.59
CA GLU A 211 2.04 -19.28 -22.31
C GLU A 211 3.05 -18.86 -21.23
N ASP A 212 4.34 -18.72 -21.59
CA ASP A 212 5.41 -18.29 -20.67
C ASP A 212 5.20 -16.85 -20.17
N GLU A 213 4.77 -15.95 -21.05
CA GLU A 213 4.44 -14.56 -20.71
C GLU A 213 3.24 -14.51 -19.75
N ILE A 214 2.22 -15.33 -20.00
CA ILE A 214 1.05 -15.44 -19.11
C ILE A 214 1.47 -16.00 -17.75
N GLU A 215 2.31 -17.03 -17.70
CA GLU A 215 2.80 -17.62 -16.45
C GLU A 215 3.63 -16.60 -15.64
N THR A 216 4.45 -15.79 -16.31
CA THR A 216 5.22 -14.70 -15.69
C THR A 216 4.28 -13.69 -15.01
N LEU A 217 3.23 -13.24 -15.73
CA LEU A 217 2.25 -12.30 -15.19
C LEU A 217 1.42 -12.90 -14.04
N GLN A 218 1.04 -14.19 -14.14
CA GLN A 218 0.33 -14.91 -13.07
C GLN A 218 1.17 -15.06 -11.80
N SER A 219 2.45 -15.39 -11.96
CA SER A 219 3.41 -15.50 -10.86
C SER A 219 3.59 -14.15 -10.17
N PHE A 220 3.79 -13.07 -10.93
CA PHE A 220 3.89 -11.72 -10.41
C PHE A 220 2.64 -11.29 -9.64
N CYS A 221 1.46 -11.43 -10.25
CA CYS A 221 0.21 -11.04 -9.59
C CYS A 221 -0.05 -11.88 -8.33
N THR A 222 0.29 -13.17 -8.32
CA THR A 222 0.14 -14.01 -7.12
C THR A 222 1.13 -13.59 -6.03
N GLY A 223 2.36 -13.20 -6.40
CA GLY A 223 3.34 -12.62 -5.49
C GLY A 223 2.81 -11.34 -4.83
N VAL A 224 2.31 -10.40 -5.64
CA VAL A 224 1.69 -9.16 -5.15
C VAL A 224 0.47 -9.45 -4.26
N PHE A 225 -0.39 -10.39 -4.66
CA PHE A 225 -1.54 -10.78 -3.87
C PHE A 225 -1.16 -11.30 -2.46
N ARG A 226 -0.01 -11.96 -2.33
CA ARG A 226 0.48 -12.50 -1.05
C ARG A 226 1.10 -11.43 -0.16
N ALA A 227 1.90 -10.54 -0.74
CA ALA A 227 2.81 -9.68 0.00
C ALA A 227 2.34 -8.22 0.13
N SER A 228 1.46 -7.75 -0.75
CA SER A 228 1.16 -6.31 -0.86
C SER A 228 -0.09 -5.88 -0.09
N TRP A 229 -0.38 -4.60 -0.07
CA TRP A 229 -1.50 -3.96 0.64
C TRP A 229 -2.87 -4.17 -0.05
N PRO A 230 -4.00 -3.82 0.59
CA PRO A 230 -5.33 -4.18 0.10
C PRO A 230 -5.65 -3.75 -1.34
N ARG A 231 -5.32 -2.51 -1.75
CA ARG A 231 -5.51 -2.04 -3.14
C ARG A 231 -4.71 -2.84 -4.15
N ALA A 232 -3.42 -3.09 -3.90
CA ALA A 232 -2.59 -3.93 -4.78
C ALA A 232 -3.09 -5.38 -4.84
N ARG A 233 -3.56 -5.96 -3.73
CA ARG A 233 -4.18 -7.29 -3.72
C ARG A 233 -5.45 -7.34 -4.57
N LEU A 234 -6.29 -6.31 -4.47
CA LEU A 234 -7.49 -6.20 -5.28
C LEU A 234 -7.15 -6.13 -6.78
N LEU A 235 -6.21 -5.25 -7.14
CA LEU A 235 -5.76 -5.10 -8.52
C LEU A 235 -5.11 -6.39 -9.05
N ALA A 236 -4.28 -7.05 -8.24
CA ALA A 236 -3.68 -8.33 -8.58
C ALA A 236 -4.73 -9.42 -8.82
N LEU A 237 -5.75 -9.51 -7.97
CA LEU A 237 -6.86 -10.46 -8.17
C LEU A 237 -7.64 -10.17 -9.45
N ARG A 238 -7.91 -8.90 -9.76
CA ARG A 238 -8.56 -8.49 -11.02
C ARG A 238 -7.71 -8.92 -12.21
N CYS A 239 -6.41 -8.65 -12.20
CA CYS A 239 -5.51 -9.10 -13.26
C CYS A 239 -5.47 -10.64 -13.38
N ILE A 240 -5.46 -11.39 -12.28
CA ILE A 240 -5.53 -12.86 -12.33
C ILE A 240 -6.85 -13.33 -12.93
N GLN A 241 -7.97 -12.71 -12.57
CA GLN A 241 -9.27 -12.98 -13.16
C GLN A 241 -9.25 -12.69 -14.68
N ASP A 242 -8.66 -11.58 -15.08
CA ASP A 242 -8.45 -11.19 -16.48
C ASP A 242 -7.37 -12.03 -17.19
N LEU A 243 -6.62 -12.87 -16.46
CA LEU A 243 -5.68 -13.89 -17.00
C LEU A 243 -6.24 -15.33 -17.00
N VAL A 244 -7.32 -15.62 -16.24
CA VAL A 244 -8.08 -16.89 -16.26
C VAL A 244 -9.34 -16.83 -17.18
N ARG A 245 -9.47 -17.69 -18.21
CA ARG A 245 -10.66 -17.72 -19.11
C ARG A 245 -12.00 -17.84 -18.36
N ASN A 246 -13.06 -17.20 -18.88
CA ASN A 246 -14.48 -17.44 -18.58
C ASN A 246 -14.94 -17.21 -17.13
N VAL A 247 -14.55 -16.11 -16.49
CA VAL A 247 -15.41 -15.53 -15.46
C VAL A 247 -16.27 -14.50 -16.19
N GLU A 248 -17.60 -14.72 -16.27
CA GLU A 248 -18.50 -13.65 -16.74
C GLU A 248 -18.12 -12.34 -16.04
N PRO A 249 -18.19 -11.18 -16.70
CA PRO A 249 -18.03 -9.89 -16.05
C PRO A 249 -19.25 -9.70 -15.14
N ARG A 250 -19.25 -10.31 -13.96
CA ARG A 250 -20.34 -10.22 -13.01
C ARG A 250 -19.84 -9.72 -11.67
N LYS A 251 -20.16 -8.44 -11.49
CA LYS A 251 -20.19 -7.63 -10.27
C LYS A 251 -18.83 -7.18 -9.77
N GLU A 252 -18.85 -5.95 -9.27
CA GLU A 252 -17.76 -5.29 -8.53
C GLU A 252 -17.15 -6.28 -7.54
N PHE A 253 -15.94 -6.70 -7.90
CA PHE A 253 -15.15 -7.63 -7.12
C PHE A 253 -14.51 -6.85 -5.96
N HIS A 254 -14.74 -7.33 -4.73
CA HIS A 254 -14.10 -6.83 -3.52
C HIS A 254 -13.34 -7.97 -2.85
N PRO A 255 -12.17 -7.72 -2.25
CA PRO A 255 -11.38 -8.76 -1.58
C PRO A 255 -12.18 -9.50 -0.49
N GLY A 256 -13.02 -8.78 0.26
CA GLY A 256 -13.93 -9.37 1.25
C GLY A 256 -14.99 -10.32 0.63
N LYS A 257 -15.47 -10.05 -0.59
CA LYS A 257 -16.43 -10.93 -1.29
C LYS A 257 -15.75 -12.19 -1.86
N PHE A 258 -14.48 -12.12 -2.24
CA PHE A 258 -13.70 -13.28 -2.69
C PHE A 258 -13.59 -14.35 -1.59
N LEU A 259 -13.35 -13.92 -0.35
CA LEU A 259 -13.34 -14.82 0.82
C LEU A 259 -14.72 -15.35 1.17
N GLN A 260 -15.78 -14.54 1.00
CA GLN A 260 -17.16 -14.99 1.27
C GLN A 260 -17.69 -15.98 0.22
N GLY A 261 -17.21 -15.92 -1.03
CA GLY A 261 -17.58 -16.85 -2.11
C GLY A 261 -16.71 -18.10 -2.22
N ARG A 262 -15.82 -18.35 -1.27
CA ARG A 262 -14.73 -19.33 -1.38
C ARG A 262 -15.15 -20.75 -1.75
N SER A 263 -16.32 -21.21 -1.29
CA SER A 263 -16.89 -22.52 -1.66
C SER A 263 -17.22 -22.63 -3.15
N THR A 264 -17.56 -21.51 -3.79
CA THR A 264 -17.86 -21.42 -5.23
C THR A 264 -16.59 -21.31 -6.07
N TRP A 265 -15.51 -20.72 -5.52
CA TRP A 265 -14.26 -20.49 -6.24
C TRP A 265 -13.21 -21.60 -6.07
N ARG A 266 -13.28 -22.45 -5.03
CA ARG A 266 -12.30 -23.54 -4.78
C ARG A 266 -12.14 -24.51 -5.97
N SER A 267 -13.16 -24.65 -6.82
CA SER A 267 -13.13 -25.47 -8.05
C SER A 267 -12.78 -24.68 -9.32
N SER A 268 -12.57 -23.36 -9.21
CA SER A 268 -12.28 -22.51 -10.36
C SER A 268 -10.81 -22.63 -10.80
N ARG A 269 -10.57 -22.45 -12.10
CA ARG A 269 -9.21 -22.39 -12.67
C ARG A 269 -8.35 -21.29 -12.04
N MET A 270 -8.98 -20.21 -11.55
CA MET A 270 -8.32 -19.13 -10.81
C MET A 270 -7.74 -19.64 -9.49
N TRP A 271 -8.47 -20.47 -8.76
CA TRP A 271 -8.01 -21.07 -7.52
C TRP A 271 -6.81 -21.98 -7.74
N SER A 272 -6.82 -22.81 -8.78
CA SER A 272 -5.69 -23.68 -9.12
C SER A 272 -4.42 -22.90 -9.47
N ILE A 273 -4.54 -21.77 -10.18
CA ILE A 273 -3.40 -20.90 -10.49
C ILE A 273 -2.84 -20.26 -9.23
N LEU A 274 -3.71 -19.68 -8.40
CA LEU A 274 -3.32 -19.11 -7.13
C LEU A 274 -2.62 -20.16 -6.24
N GLU A 275 -3.16 -21.38 -6.13
CA GLU A 275 -2.55 -22.48 -5.37
C GLU A 275 -1.18 -22.87 -5.91
N LYS A 276 -1.05 -23.05 -7.24
CA LYS A 276 0.23 -23.36 -7.91
C LYS A 276 1.30 -22.33 -7.56
N HIS A 277 0.93 -21.05 -7.44
CA HIS A 277 1.84 -19.95 -7.14
C HIS A 277 1.86 -19.53 -5.64
N GLY A 278 1.35 -20.38 -4.75
CA GLY A 278 1.55 -20.26 -3.29
C GLY A 278 0.45 -19.51 -2.51
N LEU A 279 -0.81 -19.61 -2.96
CA LEU A 279 -1.99 -19.06 -2.27
C LEU A 279 -2.06 -19.38 -0.78
N GLN A 280 -1.62 -20.56 -0.37
CA GLN A 280 -1.62 -21.02 1.02
C GLN A 280 -0.77 -20.14 1.96
N SER A 281 0.15 -19.36 1.40
CA SER A 281 0.94 -18.37 2.15
C SER A 281 0.24 -17.00 2.30
N CYS A 282 -0.95 -16.80 1.73
CA CYS A 282 -1.69 -15.53 1.81
C CYS A 282 -2.32 -15.35 3.19
N ALA A 283 -1.99 -14.24 3.88
CA ALA A 283 -2.50 -13.95 5.23
C ALA A 283 -4.03 -13.90 5.30
N THR A 284 -4.66 -13.28 4.29
CA THR A 284 -6.12 -13.18 4.19
C THR A 284 -6.79 -14.54 4.04
N LEU A 285 -6.15 -15.48 3.32
CA LEU A 285 -6.67 -16.83 3.17
C LEU A 285 -6.53 -17.65 4.46
N ARG A 286 -5.36 -17.56 5.12
CA ARG A 286 -5.12 -18.22 6.40
C ARG A 286 -6.16 -17.80 7.44
N LEU A 287 -6.50 -16.50 7.50
CA LEU A 287 -7.55 -16.00 8.38
C LEU A 287 -8.90 -16.67 8.07
N ALA A 288 -9.29 -16.75 6.79
CA ALA A 288 -10.55 -17.40 6.41
C ALA A 288 -10.58 -18.90 6.77
N ASP A 289 -9.48 -19.63 6.58
CA ASP A 289 -9.35 -21.03 7.03
C ASP A 289 -9.47 -21.17 8.55
N GLN A 290 -8.88 -20.24 9.29
CA GLN A 290 -8.98 -20.24 10.75
C GLN A 290 -10.38 -19.90 11.24
N MET A 291 -11.10 -19.00 10.57
CA MET A 291 -12.51 -18.73 10.86
C MET A 291 -13.40 -19.96 10.61
N GLU A 292 -13.15 -20.72 9.53
CA GLU A 292 -13.83 -22.01 9.30
C GLU A 292 -13.50 -23.00 10.43
N ALA A 293 -12.22 -23.12 10.80
CA ALA A 293 -11.76 -23.98 11.88
C ALA A 293 -12.33 -23.59 13.25
N PHE A 294 -12.60 -22.30 13.49
CA PHE A 294 -13.30 -21.79 14.66
C PHE A 294 -14.75 -22.28 14.71
N LEU A 295 -15.48 -22.15 13.60
CA LEU A 295 -16.86 -22.63 13.49
C LEU A 295 -16.95 -24.14 13.69
N ASP A 296 -15.99 -24.90 13.15
CA ASP A 296 -15.90 -26.34 13.33
C ASP A 296 -15.55 -26.73 14.76
N ALA A 297 -14.67 -25.99 15.43
CA ALA A 297 -14.39 -26.18 16.85
C ALA A 297 -15.64 -25.96 17.71
N ALA A 298 -16.42 -24.91 17.43
CA ALA A 298 -17.68 -24.64 18.11
C ALA A 298 -18.71 -25.76 17.89
N LYS A 299 -18.86 -26.25 16.64
CA LYS A 299 -19.73 -27.40 16.33
C LYS A 299 -19.27 -28.67 17.05
N GLY A 300 -17.97 -28.96 17.02
CA GLY A 300 -17.37 -30.11 17.71
C GLY A 300 -17.64 -30.07 19.21
N PHE A 301 -17.54 -28.89 19.83
CA PHE A 301 -17.92 -28.70 21.22
C PHE A 301 -19.40 -28.99 21.48
N THR A 302 -20.33 -28.57 20.60
CA THR A 302 -21.75 -28.87 20.82
C THR A 302 -22.09 -30.36 20.82
N LEU A 303 -21.25 -31.18 20.18
CA LEU A 303 -21.38 -32.64 20.15
C LEU A 303 -20.70 -33.31 21.36
N THR A 304 -19.49 -32.88 21.69
CA THR A 304 -18.63 -33.53 22.69
C THR A 304 -18.83 -32.99 24.10
N LYS A 305 -19.21 -31.71 24.23
CA LYS A 305 -19.27 -30.94 25.49
C LYS A 305 -17.93 -30.87 26.22
N ASP A 306 -16.82 -31.09 25.52
CA ASP A 306 -15.47 -31.03 26.08
C ASP A 306 -14.95 -29.59 26.06
N THR A 307 -15.07 -28.91 27.20
CA THR A 307 -14.62 -27.53 27.37
C THR A 307 -13.10 -27.40 27.30
N ARG A 308 -12.35 -28.43 27.70
CA ARG A 308 -10.88 -28.43 27.66
C ARG A 308 -10.38 -28.55 26.22
N ALA A 309 -10.93 -29.47 25.45
CA ALA A 309 -10.60 -29.59 24.02
C ALA A 309 -10.95 -28.29 23.27
N LEU A 310 -12.11 -27.68 23.58
CA LEU A 310 -12.48 -26.37 23.05
C LEU A 310 -11.45 -25.30 23.42
N ALA A 311 -11.04 -25.22 24.69
CA ALA A 311 -10.10 -24.22 25.18
C ALA A 311 -8.76 -24.26 24.44
N LEU A 312 -8.17 -25.46 24.29
CA LEU A 312 -6.89 -25.64 23.61
C LEU A 312 -7.01 -25.38 22.11
N ARG A 313 -8.17 -25.66 21.52
CA ARG A 313 -8.44 -25.32 20.12
C ARG A 313 -8.60 -23.81 19.92
N MET A 314 -9.33 -23.12 20.81
CA MET A 314 -9.48 -21.67 20.78
C MET A 314 -8.14 -20.97 20.96
N PHE A 315 -7.31 -21.41 21.91
CA PHE A 315 -5.94 -20.93 22.07
C PHE A 315 -5.14 -21.08 20.78
N SER A 316 -5.19 -22.26 20.16
CA SER A 316 -4.45 -22.53 18.91
C SER A 316 -4.88 -21.62 17.77
N LEU A 317 -6.16 -21.24 17.70
CA LEU A 317 -6.67 -20.32 16.68
C LEU A 317 -6.30 -18.87 16.98
N ILE A 318 -6.49 -18.42 18.23
CA ILE A 318 -6.18 -17.05 18.68
C ILE A 318 -4.70 -16.70 18.49
N VAL A 319 -3.80 -17.62 18.84
CA VAL A 319 -2.35 -17.41 18.71
C VAL A 319 -1.90 -17.34 17.26
N GLN A 320 -2.60 -18.00 16.33
CA GLN A 320 -2.29 -17.90 14.91
C GLN A 320 -2.87 -16.63 14.27
N ASP A 321 -4.12 -16.29 14.57
CA ASP A 321 -4.73 -15.00 14.24
C ASP A 321 -5.93 -14.74 15.18
N PRO A 322 -5.88 -13.72 16.05
CA PRO A 322 -6.96 -13.45 17.00
C PRO A 322 -8.27 -13.05 16.31
N ARG A 323 -8.24 -12.55 15.08
CA ARG A 323 -9.44 -12.19 14.32
C ARG A 323 -10.29 -13.41 13.95
N SER A 324 -9.70 -14.61 13.98
CA SER A 324 -10.38 -15.85 13.60
C SER A 324 -11.45 -16.31 14.60
N VAL A 325 -11.32 -15.93 15.87
CA VAL A 325 -12.23 -16.32 16.95
C VAL A 325 -13.15 -15.17 17.28
N TRP A 326 -14.38 -15.21 16.74
CA TRP A 326 -15.32 -14.10 16.85
C TRP A 326 -16.77 -14.58 17.01
N PHE A 327 -17.42 -14.20 18.11
CA PHE A 327 -18.83 -14.47 18.38
C PHE A 327 -19.69 -13.28 17.92
N ASP A 328 -19.93 -13.17 16.60
CA ASP A 328 -20.84 -12.17 16.04
C ASP A 328 -22.33 -12.57 16.18
N GLU A 329 -23.23 -11.64 15.83
CA GLU A 329 -24.67 -11.88 15.83
C GLU A 329 -25.13 -13.04 14.92
N TYR A 330 -24.31 -13.42 13.94
CA TYR A 330 -24.57 -14.52 13.01
C TYR A 330 -23.92 -15.84 13.43
N PHE A 331 -23.15 -15.87 14.52
CA PHE A 331 -22.35 -17.02 14.94
C PHE A 331 -23.21 -18.28 15.08
N THR A 332 -24.36 -18.14 15.74
CA THR A 332 -25.31 -19.24 15.95
C THR A 332 -25.94 -19.77 14.66
N ARG A 333 -26.12 -18.88 13.66
CA ARG A 333 -26.57 -19.24 12.32
C ARG A 333 -25.49 -19.97 11.55
N LYS A 334 -24.25 -19.47 11.57
CA LYS A 334 -23.08 -20.06 10.88
C LYS A 334 -22.73 -21.46 11.40
N THR A 335 -22.91 -21.67 12.70
CA THR A 335 -22.67 -22.96 13.37
C THR A 335 -23.84 -23.94 13.26
N GLY A 336 -25.06 -23.46 12.92
CA GLY A 336 -26.27 -24.29 12.88
C GLY A 336 -26.85 -24.62 14.26
N ILE A 337 -26.36 -23.95 15.32
CA ILE A 337 -26.75 -24.20 16.71
C ILE A 337 -28.12 -23.57 17.03
N GLY A 338 -28.57 -22.61 16.23
CA GLY A 338 -29.84 -21.88 16.46
C GLY A 338 -29.77 -21.00 17.71
N ARG A 339 -30.89 -20.72 18.37
CA ARG A 339 -30.93 -19.80 19.54
C ARG A 339 -30.39 -20.41 20.84
N ARG A 340 -29.63 -21.51 20.78
CA ARG A 340 -29.14 -22.22 21.97
C ARG A 340 -27.95 -21.48 22.58
N THR A 341 -27.94 -21.37 23.90
CA THR A 341 -26.86 -20.77 24.68
C THR A 341 -25.88 -21.84 25.17
N PRO A 342 -24.65 -21.46 25.59
CA PRO A 342 -23.67 -22.41 26.14
C PRO A 342 -24.21 -23.26 27.31
N ARG A 343 -25.13 -22.70 28.11
CA ARG A 343 -25.85 -23.41 29.18
C ARG A 343 -26.52 -24.71 28.73
N GLN A 344 -27.04 -24.75 27.51
CA GLN A 344 -27.68 -25.95 26.97
C GLN A 344 -26.66 -27.06 26.61
N PHE A 345 -25.38 -26.73 26.60
CA PHE A 345 -24.26 -27.64 26.35
C PHE A 345 -23.43 -27.92 27.62
N GLY A 346 -23.88 -27.48 28.80
CA GLY A 346 -23.27 -27.82 30.09
C GLY A 346 -22.33 -26.77 30.68
N VAL A 347 -22.24 -25.58 30.09
CA VAL A 347 -21.38 -24.48 30.59
C VAL A 347 -22.21 -23.44 31.33
N ARG A 348 -21.74 -22.92 32.46
CA ARG A 348 -22.52 -21.98 33.30
C ARG A 348 -22.47 -20.52 32.80
N CYS A 349 -22.72 -20.30 31.51
CA CYS A 349 -22.85 -18.98 30.91
C CYS A 349 -23.97 -18.92 29.85
N ASP A 350 -24.48 -17.72 29.60
CA ASP A 350 -25.56 -17.48 28.63
C ASP A 350 -25.06 -16.83 27.34
N ASP A 351 -24.02 -15.99 27.41
CA ASP A 351 -23.33 -15.46 26.24
C ASP A 351 -22.25 -16.43 25.76
N TRP A 352 -22.19 -16.63 24.44
CA TRP A 352 -21.14 -17.41 23.79
C TRP A 352 -19.75 -16.79 23.97
N LYS A 353 -19.63 -15.47 24.13
CA LYS A 353 -18.34 -14.84 24.43
C LYS A 353 -17.77 -15.31 25.77
N ASP A 354 -18.62 -15.43 26.79
CA ASP A 354 -18.24 -15.81 28.16
C ASP A 354 -17.72 -17.25 28.26
N ILE A 355 -17.94 -18.08 27.24
CA ILE A 355 -17.37 -19.44 27.19
C ILE A 355 -15.84 -19.42 27.30
N LEU A 356 -15.18 -18.34 26.85
CA LEU A 356 -13.73 -18.20 26.92
C LEU A 356 -13.21 -18.13 28.36
N LEU A 357 -13.99 -17.60 29.31
CA LEU A 357 -13.62 -17.59 30.74
C LEU A 357 -13.67 -19.01 31.32
N HIS A 358 -14.66 -19.80 30.92
CA HIS A 358 -14.73 -21.21 31.29
C HIS A 358 -13.61 -22.03 30.64
N CYS A 359 -13.30 -21.76 29.37
CA CYS A 359 -12.15 -22.35 28.69
C CYS A 359 -10.84 -22.04 29.41
N ALA A 360 -10.67 -20.79 29.86
CA ALA A 360 -9.47 -20.35 30.59
C ALA A 360 -9.30 -21.08 31.93
N ALA A 361 -10.39 -21.30 32.67
CA ALA A 361 -10.35 -22.03 33.94
C ALA A 361 -9.95 -23.51 33.77
N GLU A 362 -10.39 -24.16 32.68
CA GLU A 362 -10.11 -25.58 32.40
C GLU A 362 -8.64 -25.87 32.02
N VAL A 363 -7.87 -24.84 31.65
CA VAL A 363 -6.49 -24.99 31.15
C VAL A 363 -5.43 -24.41 32.08
N GLU A 364 -5.83 -23.59 33.05
CA GLU A 364 -4.92 -22.84 33.94
C GLU A 364 -3.94 -23.74 34.69
N PHE A 365 -4.42 -24.90 35.15
CA PHE A 365 -3.65 -25.87 35.94
C PHE A 365 -3.09 -27.04 35.13
N LEU A 366 -3.20 -27.03 33.81
CA LEU A 366 -2.66 -28.09 32.98
C LEU A 366 -1.13 -28.07 32.98
N SER A 367 -0.53 -29.25 33.11
CA SER A 367 0.89 -29.43 32.94
C SER A 367 1.29 -29.21 31.48
N ARG A 368 2.58 -28.89 31.27
CA ARG A 368 3.12 -28.73 29.91
C ARG A 368 2.95 -29.99 29.05
N ALA A 369 3.04 -31.17 29.65
CA ALA A 369 2.82 -32.44 28.95
C ALA A 369 1.38 -32.58 28.44
N GLU A 370 0.39 -32.19 29.25
CA GLU A 370 -1.03 -32.19 28.87
C GLU A 370 -1.31 -31.17 27.77
N LEU A 371 -0.69 -29.99 27.83
CA LEU A 371 -0.82 -28.98 26.76
C LEU A 371 -0.26 -29.49 25.43
N LEU A 372 0.91 -30.13 25.45
CA LEU A 372 1.56 -30.66 24.25
C LEU A 372 0.89 -31.90 23.66
N ALA A 373 0.03 -32.58 24.42
CA ALA A 373 -0.76 -33.68 23.90
C ALA A 373 -1.78 -33.23 22.83
N ILE A 374 -2.15 -31.94 22.83
CA ILE A 374 -3.20 -31.39 21.96
C ILE A 374 -2.69 -30.19 21.13
N VAL A 375 -1.87 -29.32 21.72
CA VAL A 375 -1.35 -28.12 21.05
C VAL A 375 0.05 -28.39 20.50
N PRO A 376 0.29 -28.18 19.20
CA PRO A 376 1.62 -28.34 18.60
C PRO A 376 2.68 -27.47 19.30
N GLN A 377 3.89 -28.00 19.50
CA GLN A 377 5.00 -27.30 20.18
C GLN A 377 5.33 -25.93 19.54
N HIS A 378 5.21 -25.80 18.22
CA HIS A 378 5.45 -24.52 17.52
C HIS A 378 4.39 -23.45 17.83
N LEU A 379 3.15 -23.86 18.14
CA LEU A 379 2.09 -22.95 18.58
C LEU A 379 2.15 -22.69 20.08
N LEU A 380 2.50 -23.70 20.89
CA LEU A 380 2.58 -23.54 22.34
C LEU A 380 3.81 -22.72 22.76
N GLY A 381 4.97 -22.92 22.12
CA GLY A 381 6.21 -22.25 22.48
C GLY A 381 6.58 -22.46 23.95
N ALA A 382 6.95 -21.39 24.66
CA ALA A 382 7.25 -21.42 26.09
C ALA A 382 6.02 -21.20 26.99
N CYS A 383 4.79 -21.20 26.45
CA CYS A 383 3.58 -20.96 27.23
C CYS A 383 3.29 -22.09 28.23
N THR A 384 2.83 -21.69 29.42
CA THR A 384 2.30 -22.52 30.51
C THR A 384 0.75 -22.50 30.49
N GLY A 385 0.10 -23.31 31.32
CA GLY A 385 -1.37 -23.29 31.46
C GLY A 385 -1.90 -21.90 31.85
N VAL A 386 -1.18 -21.18 32.70
CA VAL A 386 -1.49 -19.80 33.09
C VAL A 386 -1.38 -18.85 31.90
N ASP A 387 -0.34 -18.97 31.06
CA ASP A 387 -0.21 -18.15 29.86
C ASP A 387 -1.36 -18.39 28.86
N VAL A 388 -1.74 -19.65 28.66
CA VAL A 388 -2.89 -20.05 27.82
C VAL A 388 -4.18 -19.46 28.37
N SER A 389 -4.42 -19.58 29.68
CA SER A 389 -5.56 -19.01 30.38
C SER A 389 -5.62 -17.48 30.22
N ASN A 390 -4.49 -16.79 30.36
CA ASN A 390 -4.40 -15.34 30.19
C ASN A 390 -4.72 -14.89 28.76
N ILE A 391 -4.29 -15.63 27.74
CA ILE A 391 -4.62 -15.33 26.34
C ILE A 391 -6.14 -15.46 26.09
N LEU A 392 -6.78 -16.49 26.64
CA LEU A 392 -8.23 -16.68 26.53
C LEU A 392 -9.01 -15.59 27.29
N LYS A 393 -8.58 -15.24 28.51
CA LYS A 393 -9.15 -14.14 29.30
C LYS A 393 -9.00 -12.79 28.58
N LEU A 394 -7.81 -12.51 28.03
CA LEU A 394 -7.57 -11.28 27.29
C LEU A 394 -8.43 -11.21 26.02
N HIS A 395 -8.58 -12.33 25.30
CA HIS A 395 -9.45 -12.38 24.12
C HIS A 395 -10.92 -12.19 24.48
N HIS A 396 -11.39 -12.69 25.63
CA HIS A 396 -12.71 -12.36 26.16
C HIS A 396 -12.89 -10.85 26.39
N CYS A 397 -11.89 -10.19 27.00
CA CYS A 397 -11.90 -8.74 27.22
C CYS A 397 -12.00 -7.96 25.89
N ILE A 398 -11.31 -8.43 24.86
CA ILE A 398 -11.40 -7.88 23.49
C ILE A 398 -12.84 -7.96 22.97
N LEU A 399 -13.47 -9.14 23.07
CA LEU A 399 -14.82 -9.39 22.53
C LEU A 399 -15.93 -8.65 23.31
N THR A 400 -15.67 -8.29 24.56
CA THR A 400 -16.58 -7.54 25.44
C THR A 400 -16.23 -6.05 25.54
N HIS A 401 -15.18 -5.60 24.86
CA HIS A 401 -14.68 -4.22 24.87
C HIS A 401 -14.23 -3.70 26.25
N ASN A 402 -13.77 -4.59 27.14
CA ASN A 402 -13.26 -4.20 28.46
C ASN A 402 -11.84 -3.62 28.38
N SER A 403 -11.77 -2.33 28.07
CA SER A 403 -10.52 -1.64 27.71
C SER A 403 -9.55 -1.47 28.88
N GLY A 404 -10.07 -1.38 30.11
CA GLY A 404 -9.24 -1.26 31.32
C GLY A 404 -8.44 -2.54 31.58
N GLU A 405 -9.11 -3.70 31.53
CA GLU A 405 -8.47 -5.00 31.76
C GLU A 405 -7.45 -5.36 30.67
N ILE A 406 -7.71 -4.99 29.41
CA ILE A 406 -6.74 -5.21 28.31
C ILE A 406 -5.42 -4.50 28.61
N LEU A 407 -5.46 -3.22 28.99
CA LEU A 407 -4.24 -2.45 29.28
C LEU A 407 -3.50 -2.97 30.51
N GLU A 408 -4.23 -3.35 31.57
CA GLU A 408 -3.64 -3.88 32.79
C GLU A 408 -2.96 -5.24 32.56
N LEU A 409 -3.62 -6.13 31.82
CA LEU A 409 -3.05 -7.43 31.44
C LEU A 409 -1.83 -7.28 30.53
N CYS A 410 -1.87 -6.37 29.55
CA CYS A 410 -0.70 -6.14 28.69
C CYS A 410 0.48 -5.51 29.46
N ARG A 411 0.23 -4.62 30.43
CA ARG A 411 1.27 -3.97 31.25
C ARG A 411 1.90 -4.90 32.30
N SER A 412 1.13 -5.87 32.80
CA SER A 412 1.61 -6.80 33.82
C SER A 412 2.50 -7.92 33.26
N LEU A 413 2.51 -8.10 31.93
CA LEU A 413 3.30 -9.14 31.27
C LEU A 413 4.75 -8.68 30.99
N PRO A 414 5.76 -9.58 31.17
CA PRO A 414 7.13 -9.31 30.75
C PRO A 414 7.24 -9.06 29.24
N GLU A 415 8.14 -8.16 28.81
CA GLU A 415 8.32 -7.83 27.40
C GLU A 415 8.69 -9.06 26.55
N GLU A 416 9.45 -10.01 27.10
CA GLU A 416 9.78 -11.28 26.42
C GLU A 416 8.53 -12.08 26.04
N LYS A 417 7.51 -12.08 26.92
CA LYS A 417 6.22 -12.73 26.66
C LYS A 417 5.43 -11.96 25.60
N LEU A 418 5.42 -10.63 25.68
CA LEU A 418 4.77 -9.77 24.68
C LEU A 418 5.38 -9.95 23.30
N ALA A 419 6.72 -9.90 23.20
CA ALA A 419 7.48 -10.10 21.97
C ALA A 419 7.23 -11.49 21.37
N SER A 420 7.19 -12.54 22.20
CA SER A 420 6.92 -13.92 21.72
C SER A 420 5.56 -14.08 21.04
N ARG A 421 4.60 -13.18 21.34
CA ARG A 421 3.24 -13.16 20.77
C ARG A 421 2.87 -11.77 20.27
N HIS A 422 3.83 -11.09 19.64
CA HIS A 422 3.70 -9.71 19.20
C HIS A 422 2.37 -9.42 18.51
N SER A 423 1.99 -10.25 17.54
CA SER A 423 0.77 -10.07 16.74
C SER A 423 -0.53 -10.14 17.56
N PHE A 424 -0.59 -11.00 18.58
CA PHE A 424 -1.77 -11.12 19.45
C PHE A 424 -1.92 -9.90 20.36
N TYR A 425 -0.83 -9.50 21.02
CA TYR A 425 -0.87 -8.37 21.95
C TYR A 425 -1.01 -7.03 21.22
N ALA A 426 -0.38 -6.90 20.04
CA ALA A 426 -0.66 -5.78 19.15
C ALA A 426 -2.16 -5.73 18.86
N TYR A 427 -2.76 -6.81 18.35
CA TYR A 427 -4.20 -6.87 18.09
C TYR A 427 -5.06 -6.49 19.31
N ALA A 428 -4.71 -6.98 20.50
CA ALA A 428 -5.43 -6.64 21.74
C ALA A 428 -5.42 -5.12 21.99
N LEU A 429 -4.26 -4.49 21.89
CA LEU A 429 -4.12 -3.03 22.02
C LEU A 429 -4.88 -2.30 20.90
N HIS A 430 -4.92 -2.89 19.71
CA HIS A 430 -5.67 -2.34 18.59
C HIS A 430 -7.19 -2.28 18.89
N THR A 431 -7.73 -3.07 19.81
CA THR A 431 -9.19 -3.04 20.10
C THR A 431 -9.62 -1.94 21.08
N LEU A 432 -8.65 -1.26 21.68
CA LEU A 432 -8.87 -0.19 22.65
C LEU A 432 -9.44 1.09 21.97
N PRO A 433 -10.42 1.78 22.60
CA PRO A 433 -11.13 2.90 22.00
C PRO A 433 -10.22 4.11 21.70
N ILE A 434 -10.62 4.89 20.69
CA ILE A 434 -9.90 6.08 20.19
C ILE A 434 -9.71 7.14 21.29
N ALA A 435 -10.62 7.20 22.27
CA ALA A 435 -10.57 8.13 23.40
C ALA A 435 -9.47 7.80 24.43
N HIS A 436 -8.77 6.66 24.30
CA HIS A 436 -7.61 6.41 25.14
C HIS A 436 -6.51 7.45 24.89
N ARG A 437 -5.81 7.82 25.96
CA ARG A 437 -4.65 8.73 25.93
C ARG A 437 -3.43 8.06 25.30
N TRP A 438 -3.57 7.57 24.07
CA TRP A 438 -2.51 6.94 23.28
C TRP A 438 -1.26 7.80 23.18
N GLU A 439 -1.45 9.11 23.14
CA GLU A 439 -0.37 10.09 23.13
C GLU A 439 0.41 10.10 24.44
N ALA A 440 -0.28 10.02 25.58
CA ALA A 440 0.36 9.87 26.88
C ALA A 440 1.05 8.50 27.02
N LEU A 441 0.44 7.43 26.48
CA LEU A 441 1.06 6.10 26.47
C LEU A 441 2.32 6.07 25.61
N LEU A 442 2.30 6.66 24.41
CA LEU A 442 3.47 6.76 23.54
C LEU A 442 4.57 7.58 24.19
N GLN A 443 4.25 8.73 24.78
CA GLN A 443 5.21 9.55 25.53
C GLN A 443 5.81 8.80 26.73
N GLU A 444 4.98 8.07 27.48
CA GLU A 444 5.42 7.23 28.59
C GLU A 444 6.40 6.15 28.13
N LEU A 445 6.09 5.47 27.03
CA LEU A 445 6.93 4.40 26.46
C LEU A 445 8.22 4.96 25.83
N GLU A 446 8.17 6.10 25.15
CA GLU A 446 9.35 6.78 24.63
C GLU A 446 10.28 7.23 25.76
N ALA A 447 9.73 7.80 26.84
CA ALA A 447 10.49 8.21 28.02
C ALA A 447 11.19 7.02 28.72
N LYS A 448 10.60 5.83 28.64
CA LYS A 448 11.20 4.57 29.14
C LYS A 448 12.18 3.93 28.15
N SER A 449 12.50 4.58 27.03
CA SER A 449 13.34 4.04 25.95
C SER A 449 12.82 2.72 25.37
N SER A 450 11.52 2.42 25.50
CA SER A 450 10.90 1.17 25.04
C SER A 450 10.37 1.29 23.61
N VAL A 451 11.09 2.02 22.74
CA VAL A 451 10.68 2.32 21.35
C VAL A 451 10.62 1.06 20.47
N HIS A 452 11.31 0.00 20.87
CA HIS A 452 11.26 -1.32 20.23
C HIS A 452 10.27 -2.29 20.90
N SER A 453 9.52 -1.85 21.92
CA SER A 453 8.55 -2.72 22.58
C SER A 453 7.32 -2.97 21.71
N THR A 454 6.71 -4.13 21.90
CA THR A 454 5.45 -4.52 21.26
C THR A 454 4.33 -3.51 21.51
N LEU A 455 4.29 -2.98 22.73
CA LEU A 455 3.32 -1.97 23.16
C LEU A 455 3.49 -0.66 22.37
N PHE A 456 4.73 -0.24 22.14
CA PHE A 456 5.03 1.00 21.43
C PHE A 456 4.61 0.93 19.96
N THR A 457 5.00 -0.13 19.24
CA THR A 457 4.68 -0.24 17.80
C THR A 457 3.18 -0.35 17.56
N ALA A 458 2.44 -1.07 18.40
CA ALA A 458 0.97 -1.13 18.33
C ALA A 458 0.31 0.23 18.60
N ALA A 459 0.77 0.96 19.62
CA ALA A 459 0.28 2.31 19.91
C ALA A 459 0.60 3.31 18.77
N LEU A 460 1.76 3.15 18.12
CA LEU A 460 2.16 3.96 16.98
C LEU A 460 1.26 3.71 15.76
N ALA A 461 0.98 2.45 15.41
CA ALA A 461 0.04 2.11 14.34
C ALA A 461 -1.37 2.66 14.61
N ARG A 462 -1.84 2.60 15.86
CA ARG A 462 -3.11 3.23 16.27
C ARG A 462 -3.13 4.74 16.07
N ARG A 463 -2.04 5.42 16.43
CA ARG A 463 -1.90 6.87 16.23
C ARG A 463 -1.96 7.21 14.74
N ILE A 464 -1.26 6.46 13.90
CA ILE A 464 -1.28 6.63 12.43
C ILE A 464 -2.71 6.52 11.91
N ASN A 465 -3.41 5.43 12.25
CA ASN A 465 -4.80 5.20 11.80
C ASN A 465 -5.74 6.32 12.26
N ARG A 466 -5.64 6.76 13.52
CA ARG A 466 -6.47 7.86 14.04
C ARG A 466 -6.18 9.18 13.33
N LEU A 467 -4.91 9.52 13.12
CA LEU A 467 -4.54 10.76 12.46
C LEU A 467 -4.98 10.75 10.99
N TYR A 468 -4.81 9.62 10.30
CA TYR A 468 -5.34 9.44 8.95
C TYR A 468 -6.87 9.62 8.90
N LEU A 469 -7.62 8.93 9.76
CA LEU A 469 -9.08 9.06 9.85
C LEU A 469 -9.54 10.45 10.32
N SER A 470 -8.65 11.26 10.88
CA SER A 470 -8.95 12.65 11.22
C SER A 470 -8.77 13.61 10.04
N ILE A 471 -8.05 13.21 8.98
CA ILE A 471 -7.83 14.00 7.76
C ILE A 471 -9.05 13.88 6.84
N THR A 472 -9.63 12.67 6.69
CA THR A 472 -10.78 12.39 5.81
C THR A 472 -12.00 13.29 6.06
N PRO A 473 -12.51 13.42 7.30
CA PRO A 473 -13.73 14.20 7.57
C PRO A 473 -13.52 15.72 7.48
N THR A 474 -12.28 16.20 7.66
CA THR A 474 -11.97 17.65 7.53
C THR A 474 -12.10 18.10 6.07
N LEU A 475 -11.84 17.20 5.12
CA LEU A 475 -11.94 17.43 3.68
C LEU A 475 -13.38 17.27 3.16
N ASP A 476 -14.16 16.33 3.71
CA ASP A 476 -15.57 16.10 3.33
C ASP A 476 -16.55 17.16 3.84
N ALA A 477 -16.28 17.74 5.02
CA ALA A 477 -17.16 18.73 5.63
C ALA A 477 -17.17 20.07 4.89
N GLY A 478 -16.35 20.25 3.85
CA GLY A 478 -16.20 21.51 3.15
C GLY A 478 -15.86 22.65 4.11
N GLN A 479 -15.14 22.38 5.21
CA GLN A 479 -14.66 23.44 6.10
C GLN A 479 -13.65 24.28 5.30
N GLN A 480 -14.17 25.35 4.72
CA GLN A 480 -13.50 26.31 3.83
C GLN A 480 -12.32 27.07 4.48
N ASP A 481 -11.93 26.73 5.72
CA ASP A 481 -10.98 27.51 6.51
C ASP A 481 -9.65 26.79 6.81
N ASP A 482 -9.52 25.48 6.54
CA ASP A 482 -8.21 24.82 6.65
C ASP A 482 -7.39 25.07 5.36
N ASP A 483 -6.43 25.99 5.45
CA ASP A 483 -5.41 26.20 4.41
C ASP A 483 -4.77 24.86 4.01
N TRP A 484 -4.54 24.65 2.71
CA TRP A 484 -3.80 23.49 2.20
C TRP A 484 -2.45 23.31 2.90
N GLN A 485 -1.87 24.41 3.39
CA GLN A 485 -0.67 24.37 4.23
C GLN A 485 -0.87 23.58 5.55
N SER A 486 -2.02 23.72 6.22
CA SER A 486 -2.37 22.97 7.43
C SER A 486 -2.61 21.49 7.12
N ILE A 487 -3.34 21.20 6.03
CA ILE A 487 -3.62 19.83 5.58
C ILE A 487 -2.31 19.13 5.21
N SER A 488 -1.47 19.76 4.38
CA SER A 488 -0.18 19.20 3.97
C SER A 488 0.74 18.95 5.17
N GLN A 489 0.79 19.84 6.16
CA GLN A 489 1.57 19.62 7.38
C GLN A 489 1.09 18.39 8.17
N ARG A 490 -0.22 18.19 8.30
CA ARG A 490 -0.81 16.98 8.91
C ARG A 490 -0.46 15.73 8.10
N VAL A 491 -0.59 15.80 6.77
CA VAL A 491 -0.25 14.71 5.84
C VAL A 491 1.21 14.30 5.97
N TYR A 492 2.16 15.24 5.91
CA TYR A 492 3.59 14.94 6.08
C TYR A 492 3.91 14.40 7.47
N THR A 493 3.22 14.86 8.51
CA THR A 493 3.36 14.31 9.88
C THR A 493 2.96 12.84 9.90
N VAL A 494 1.81 12.48 9.33
CA VAL A 494 1.36 11.08 9.30
C VAL A 494 2.28 10.22 8.44
N MET A 495 2.71 10.72 7.26
CA MET A 495 3.69 10.01 6.43
C MET A 495 5.01 9.75 7.16
N GLY A 496 5.50 10.70 7.95
CA GLY A 496 6.68 10.54 8.80
C GLY A 496 6.49 9.48 9.89
N LEU A 497 5.31 9.42 10.51
CA LEU A 497 4.97 8.36 11.47
C LEU A 497 4.87 6.99 10.80
N CYS A 498 4.29 6.90 9.60
CA CYS A 498 4.27 5.67 8.81
C CYS A 498 5.70 5.18 8.55
N LYS A 499 6.60 6.06 8.12
CA LYS A 499 8.01 5.71 7.92
C LYS A 499 8.66 5.21 9.21
N LYS A 500 8.48 5.92 10.34
CA LYS A 500 8.97 5.47 11.65
C LYS A 500 8.45 4.08 12.02
N TYR A 501 7.17 3.80 11.80
CA TYR A 501 6.60 2.47 12.06
C TYR A 501 7.24 1.39 11.16
N MET A 502 7.43 1.69 9.89
CA MET A 502 8.04 0.80 8.90
C MET A 502 9.49 0.45 9.23
N ASP A 503 10.26 1.42 9.76
CA ASP A 503 11.65 1.23 10.18
C ASP A 503 11.76 0.39 11.48
N LEU A 504 10.75 0.48 12.35
CA LEU A 504 10.72 -0.21 13.64
C LEU A 504 10.15 -1.62 13.60
N THR A 505 9.49 -2.00 12.51
CA THR A 505 8.76 -3.28 12.40
C THR A 505 9.31 -4.14 11.26
N PRO A 506 9.23 -5.48 11.36
CA PRO A 506 9.59 -6.37 10.26
C PRO A 506 8.53 -6.33 9.14
N PRO A 507 8.86 -6.78 7.91
CA PRO A 507 7.94 -6.80 6.76
C PRO A 507 6.63 -7.57 6.98
N ASP A 508 6.63 -8.56 7.87
CA ASP A 508 5.49 -9.42 8.18
C ASP A 508 4.66 -8.95 9.38
N ALA A 509 4.95 -7.76 9.92
CA ALA A 509 4.18 -7.19 11.02
C ALA A 509 2.69 -7.01 10.64
N PRO A 510 1.75 -7.30 11.56
CA PRO A 510 0.33 -7.43 11.25
C PRO A 510 -0.31 -6.16 10.67
N ASP A 511 0.10 -4.98 11.17
CA ASP A 511 -0.45 -3.68 10.74
C ASP A 511 0.38 -3.01 9.64
N ARG A 512 1.49 -3.62 9.20
CA ARG A 512 2.40 -2.99 8.22
C ARG A 512 1.71 -2.69 6.91
N ALA A 513 0.97 -3.65 6.35
CA ALA A 513 0.22 -3.46 5.12
C ALA A 513 -0.83 -2.33 5.21
N CYS A 514 -1.41 -2.12 6.40
CA CYS A 514 -2.38 -1.06 6.68
C CYS A 514 -1.70 0.31 6.74
N VAL A 515 -0.57 0.40 7.46
CA VAL A 515 0.25 1.61 7.57
C VAL A 515 0.87 2.01 6.22
N GLU A 516 1.30 1.03 5.43
CA GLU A 516 1.78 1.23 4.05
C GLU A 516 0.70 1.83 3.15
N GLU A 517 -0.53 1.31 3.22
CA GLU A 517 -1.66 1.82 2.44
C GLU A 517 -1.97 3.26 2.81
N ILE A 518 -2.05 3.58 4.10
CA ILE A 518 -2.24 4.96 4.57
C ILE A 518 -1.17 5.88 4.00
N ARG A 519 0.10 5.47 4.06
CA ARG A 519 1.22 6.25 3.57
C ARG A 519 1.12 6.52 2.06
N HIS A 520 0.73 5.51 1.30
CA HIS A 520 0.55 5.61 -0.15
C HIS A 520 -0.63 6.52 -0.52
N THR A 521 -1.77 6.39 0.14
CA THR A 521 -2.95 7.23 -0.09
C THR A 521 -2.64 8.70 0.19
N LEU A 522 -1.92 8.97 1.28
CA LEU A 522 -1.47 10.31 1.63
C LEU A 522 -0.49 10.89 0.60
N TYR A 523 0.42 10.05 0.08
CA TYR A 523 1.31 10.46 -1.01
C TYR A 523 0.54 10.83 -2.29
N LEU A 524 -0.46 10.03 -2.66
CA LEU A 524 -1.31 10.33 -3.81
C LEU A 524 -2.12 11.62 -3.60
N LEU A 525 -2.63 11.87 -2.39
CA LEU A 525 -3.32 13.11 -2.05
C LEU A 525 -2.42 14.35 -2.24
N VAL A 526 -1.13 14.27 -1.85
CA VAL A 526 -0.17 15.37 -2.08
C VAL A 526 0.03 15.64 -3.58
N ARG A 527 0.02 14.59 -4.41
CA ARG A 527 0.19 14.70 -5.86
C ARG A 527 -1.05 15.17 -6.60
N HIS A 528 -2.21 14.79 -6.08
CA HIS A 528 -3.51 15.08 -6.67
C HIS A 528 -4.41 15.72 -5.61
N PRO A 529 -4.09 16.96 -5.18
CA PRO A 529 -4.81 17.64 -4.10
C PRO A 529 -6.31 17.81 -4.40
N ASP A 530 -6.67 17.89 -5.69
CA ASP A 530 -8.04 18.05 -6.16
C ASP A 530 -8.84 16.72 -6.19
N ASP A 531 -8.16 15.57 -6.05
CA ASP A 531 -8.78 14.24 -6.13
C ASP A 531 -9.00 13.63 -4.74
N LEU A 532 -9.96 14.18 -4.01
CA LEU A 532 -10.34 13.72 -2.68
C LEU A 532 -10.95 12.30 -2.66
N SER A 533 -11.34 11.76 -3.83
CA SER A 533 -11.88 10.40 -3.94
C SER A 533 -10.89 9.32 -3.49
N ILE A 534 -9.59 9.63 -3.58
CA ILE A 534 -8.48 8.76 -3.16
C ILE A 534 -8.54 8.39 -1.67
N LEU A 535 -9.06 9.29 -0.82
CA LEU A 535 -9.20 9.05 0.63
C LEU A 535 -10.38 8.13 0.97
N HIS A 536 -11.42 8.18 0.13
CA HIS A 536 -12.64 7.38 0.27
C HIS A 536 -12.46 5.92 -0.14
N GLU A 537 -11.53 5.63 -1.04
CA GLU A 537 -11.23 4.25 -1.47
C GLU A 537 -10.61 3.41 -0.35
N VAL A 538 -9.84 4.04 0.54
CA VAL A 538 -9.04 3.36 1.56
C VAL A 538 -9.77 3.22 2.89
N THR A 539 -10.70 4.12 3.20
CA THR A 539 -11.42 4.11 4.48
C THR A 539 -12.19 2.79 4.73
N PRO A 540 -12.96 2.23 3.77
CA PRO A 540 -13.62 0.93 3.94
C PRO A 540 -12.64 -0.24 4.10
N LEU A 541 -11.45 -0.14 3.49
CA LEU A 541 -10.40 -1.15 3.62
C LEU A 541 -9.76 -1.06 5.00
N LEU A 542 -9.50 0.14 5.53
CA LEU A 542 -9.04 0.29 6.91
C LEU A 542 -10.08 -0.25 7.90
N GLU A 543 -11.37 0.00 7.67
CA GLU A 543 -12.45 -0.54 8.48
C GLU A 543 -12.58 -2.08 8.44
N GLU A 544 -12.25 -2.71 7.32
CA GLU A 544 -12.22 -4.18 7.16
C GLU A 544 -11.03 -4.83 7.90
N TRP A 545 -9.91 -4.10 8.03
CA TRP A 545 -8.68 -4.58 8.66
C TRP A 545 -8.53 -4.16 10.13
N LEU A 546 -9.19 -3.08 10.53
CA LEU A 546 -9.46 -2.77 11.92
C LEU A 546 -10.45 -3.83 12.46
N PRO A 547 -10.30 -4.29 13.71
CA PRO A 547 -11.27 -5.20 14.31
C PRO A 547 -12.68 -4.61 14.13
N ILE A 548 -13.50 -5.33 13.37
CA ILE A 548 -14.88 -5.02 13.01
C ILE A 548 -15.63 -4.69 14.31
N ASN A 549 -15.85 -3.39 14.56
CA ASN A 549 -16.86 -2.76 15.46
C ASN A 549 -16.43 -1.39 16.04
N ALA A 550 -15.75 -0.53 15.28
CA ALA A 550 -15.71 0.90 15.63
C ALA A 550 -16.85 1.72 14.98
N THR A 551 -17.59 1.17 14.00
CA THR A 551 -18.57 1.92 13.20
C THR A 551 -20.04 1.60 13.47
N THR A 552 -20.37 0.68 14.37
CA THR A 552 -21.76 0.46 14.80
C THR A 552 -22.09 1.30 16.04
N LYS A 553 -22.13 2.65 15.90
CA LYS A 553 -22.95 3.60 16.71
C LYS A 553 -22.76 5.09 16.38
N THR A 554 -22.84 5.51 15.12
CA THR A 554 -23.09 6.95 14.80
C THR A 554 -24.14 7.23 13.72
N CYS A 555 -24.66 6.25 12.99
CA CYS A 555 -25.76 6.46 12.01
C CYS A 555 -27.14 5.93 12.48
N GLY A 556 -27.39 5.91 13.78
CA GLY A 556 -28.64 5.39 14.37
C GLY A 556 -29.33 6.39 15.29
N ALA A 557 -29.47 7.65 14.88
CA ALA A 557 -30.30 8.64 15.56
C ALA A 557 -30.92 9.63 14.56
N ALA A 558 -31.57 9.11 13.53
CA ALA A 558 -32.45 9.87 12.67
C ALA A 558 -33.51 8.93 12.10
N HIS A 559 -34.42 8.48 12.96
CA HIS A 559 -35.81 8.09 12.66
C HIS A 559 -36.46 7.63 13.97
N SER A 560 -36.85 8.62 14.76
CA SER A 560 -38.01 8.56 15.65
C SER A 560 -39.10 9.44 15.06
#